data_AF-D3HL59-F1
#
_entry.id   AF-D3HL59-F1
#
_cell.length_a   1.000
_cell.length_b   1.000
_cell.length_c   1.000
_cell.angle_alpha   90.00
_cell.angle_beta   90.00
_cell.angle_gamma   90.00
#
_symmetry.space_group_name_H-M   'P 1'
#
loop_
_entity.id
_entity.type
_entity.pdbx_description
1 polymer ?
#
loop_
_entity_poly.entity_id
_entity_poly.type
_entity_poly.pdbx_seq_one_letter_code
_entity_poly.pdbx_strand_id
1 'polypeptide(L)'
;MYLSAGSSMKKKVWFHFLYSMRHIIAFLCAMLGFIIIKQVALLIYVKPYQPLDAFTFYRMLWSSSSLFLHIILLFNIFIKPLFIYFIVLFIFFILK
;
A
#
# COMPACT_ATOMS: atom_id res chain seq x y z
N MET A 1 -27.95 -1.61 35.72
CA MET A 1 -26.68 -2.17 35.20
C MET A 1 -26.93 -2.87 33.85
N TYR A 2 -27.42 -2.15 32.82
CA TYR A 2 -27.79 -2.74 31.51
C TYR A 2 -27.25 -1.97 30.30
N LEU A 3 -26.42 -0.95 30.50
CA LEU A 3 -25.92 -0.09 29.41
C LEU A 3 -24.56 -0.51 28.83
N SER A 4 -23.87 -1.50 29.43
CA SER A 4 -22.52 -1.92 28.98
C SER A 4 -22.53 -3.03 27.91
N ALA A 5 -23.60 -3.85 27.84
CA ALA A 5 -23.65 -5.02 26.96
C ALA A 5 -23.85 -4.69 25.47
N GLY A 6 -24.55 -3.59 25.15
CA GLY A 6 -24.83 -3.17 23.76
C GLY A 6 -23.60 -2.68 23.00
N SER A 7 -22.60 -2.12 23.70
CA SER A 7 -21.34 -1.66 23.08
C SER A 7 -20.43 -2.83 22.68
N SER A 8 -20.43 -3.91 23.48
CA SER A 8 -19.62 -5.11 23.25
C SER A 8 -20.13 -5.92 22.06
N MET A 9 -21.44 -6.05 21.91
CA MET A 9 -22.05 -6.81 20.80
C MET A 9 -21.83 -6.11 19.45
N LYS A 10 -22.00 -4.77 19.39
CA LYS A 10 -21.70 -3.98 18.20
C LYS A 10 -20.23 -4.09 17.78
N LYS A 11 -19.30 -4.07 18.74
CA LYS A 11 -17.86 -4.25 18.47
C LYS A 11 -17.54 -5.60 17.83
N LYS A 12 -18.14 -6.70 18.31
CA LYS A 12 -17.94 -8.03 17.72
C LYS A 12 -18.45 -8.13 16.28
N VAL A 13 -19.63 -7.59 15.99
CA VAL A 13 -20.19 -7.58 14.63
C VAL A 13 -19.33 -6.73 13.69
N TRP A 14 -18.85 -5.58 14.17
CA TRP A 14 -18.00 -4.68 13.39
C TRP A 14 -16.62 -5.29 13.10
N PHE A 15 -16.01 -5.97 14.07
CA PHE A 15 -14.77 -6.74 13.86
C PHE A 15 -14.95 -7.87 12.84
N HIS A 16 -16.07 -8.59 12.90
CA HIS A 16 -16.36 -9.66 11.95
C HIS A 16 -16.54 -9.12 10.51
N PHE A 17 -17.17 -7.95 10.38
CA PHE A 17 -17.30 -7.26 9.10
C PHE A 17 -15.94 -6.77 8.56
N LEU A 18 -15.12 -6.13 9.39
CA LEU A 18 -13.77 -5.70 9.02
C LEU A 18 -12.87 -6.87 8.63
N TYR A 19 -12.96 -7.98 9.36
CA TYR A 19 -12.20 -9.20 9.06
C TYR A 19 -12.63 -9.82 7.72
N SER A 20 -13.92 -9.77 7.39
CA SER A 20 -14.42 -10.18 6.06
C SER A 20 -13.86 -9.30 4.96
N MET A 21 -13.79 -7.99 5.21
CA MET A 21 -13.26 -6.98 4.27
C MET A 21 -11.73 -6.85 4.30
N ARG A 22 -11.00 -7.71 5.02
CA ARG A 22 -9.54 -7.60 5.20
C ARG A 22 -8.77 -7.50 3.89
N HIS A 23 -9.21 -8.21 2.84
CA HIS A 23 -8.57 -8.21 1.54
C HIS A 23 -8.77 -6.88 0.80
N ILE A 24 -9.95 -6.27 0.95
CA ILE A 24 -10.24 -4.94 0.39
C ILE A 24 -9.41 -3.87 1.10
N ILE A 25 -9.33 -3.95 2.44
CA ILE A 25 -8.51 -3.03 3.25
C ILE A 25 -7.03 -3.18 2.89
N ALA A 26 -6.53 -4.42 2.78
CA ALA A 26 -5.16 -4.70 2.38
C ALA A 26 -4.86 -4.20 0.96
N PHE A 27 -5.78 -4.37 0.02
CA PHE A 27 -5.65 -3.86 -1.34
C PHE A 27 -5.61 -2.33 -1.39
N LEU A 28 -6.51 -1.65 -0.67
CA LEU A 28 -6.51 -0.18 -0.56
C LEU A 28 -5.22 0.34 0.07
N CYS A 29 -4.72 -0.34 1.12
CA CYS A 29 -3.46 0.01 1.77
C CYS A 29 -2.26 -0.17 0.83
N ALA A 30 -2.23 -1.26 0.05
CA ALA A 30 -1.21 -1.48 -0.97
C ALA A 30 -1.25 -0.42 -2.09
N MET A 31 -2.45 -0.05 -2.56
CA MET A 31 -2.65 1.04 -3.53
C MET A 31 -2.13 2.38 -3.00
N LEU A 32 -2.45 2.75 -1.76
CA LEU A 32 -1.92 3.96 -1.12
C LEU A 32 -0.39 3.91 -0.99
N GLY A 33 0.16 2.76 -0.57
CA GLY A 33 1.60 2.54 -0.51
C GLY A 33 2.27 2.75 -1.85
N PHE A 34 1.71 2.22 -2.93
CA PHE A 34 2.21 2.41 -4.29
C PHE A 34 2.22 3.90 -4.69
N ILE A 35 1.16 4.66 -4.39
CA ILE A 35 1.10 6.10 -4.70
C ILE A 35 2.18 6.88 -3.94
N ILE A 36 2.37 6.60 -2.65
CA ILE A 36 3.37 7.27 -1.81
C ILE A 36 4.78 6.96 -2.32
N ILE A 37 5.07 5.68 -2.60
CA ILE A 37 6.38 5.25 -3.11
C ILE A 37 6.68 5.92 -4.44
N LYS A 38 5.68 6.02 -5.33
CA LYS A 38 5.81 6.75 -6.60
C LYS A 38 6.17 8.21 -6.36
N GLN A 39 5.48 8.92 -5.46
CA GLN A 39 5.77 10.32 -5.20
C GLN A 39 7.18 10.51 -4.62
N VAL A 40 7.58 9.67 -3.67
CA VAL A 40 8.92 9.71 -3.08
C VAL A 40 9.99 9.41 -4.12
N ALA A 41 9.77 8.41 -4.99
CA ALA A 41 10.69 8.10 -6.07
C ALA A 41 10.82 9.26 -7.06
N LEU A 42 9.71 9.92 -7.42
CA LEU A 42 9.74 11.08 -8.30
C LEU A 42 10.52 12.24 -7.67
N LEU A 43 10.35 12.48 -6.37
CA LEU A 43 11.07 13.52 -5.63
C LEU A 43 12.58 13.25 -5.56
N ILE A 44 13.00 11.99 -5.46
CA ILE A 44 14.41 11.60 -5.33
C ILE A 44 15.12 11.56 -6.69
N TYR A 45 14.44 11.08 -7.74
CA TYR A 45 15.10 10.73 -9.00
C TYR A 45 14.89 11.75 -10.14
N VAL A 46 13.91 12.65 -10.06
CA VAL A 46 13.62 13.61 -11.15
C VAL A 46 13.87 15.05 -10.69
N LYS A 47 14.95 15.65 -11.20
CA LYS A 47 15.17 17.11 -11.26
C LYS A 47 15.11 17.54 -12.74
N PRO A 48 14.39 18.61 -13.11
CA PRO A 48 13.60 19.51 -12.28
C PRO A 48 12.27 18.86 -11.87
N TYR A 49 11.72 19.23 -10.70
CA TYR A 49 10.52 18.66 -10.07
C TYR A 49 9.23 18.93 -10.86
N GLN A 50 9.18 18.47 -12.10
CA GLN A 50 7.99 18.55 -12.94
C GLN A 50 7.03 17.42 -12.55
N PRO A 51 5.72 17.69 -12.55
CA PRO A 51 4.72 16.66 -12.37
C PRO A 51 4.75 15.72 -13.58
N LEU A 52 5.60 14.70 -13.52
CA LEU A 52 5.66 13.66 -14.53
C LEU A 52 4.58 12.62 -14.26
N ASP A 53 3.81 12.32 -15.30
CA ASP A 53 2.81 11.26 -15.23
C ASP A 53 3.48 9.90 -14.94
N ALA A 54 2.75 8.97 -14.30
CA ALA A 54 3.31 7.69 -13.87
C ALA A 54 3.95 6.93 -15.03
N PHE A 55 3.24 6.92 -16.15
CA PHE A 55 3.67 6.26 -17.37
C PHE A 55 4.95 6.88 -17.93
N THR A 56 5.04 8.21 -17.93
CA THR A 56 6.20 8.95 -18.41
C THR A 56 7.42 8.76 -17.51
N PHE A 57 7.23 8.73 -16.18
CA PHE A 57 8.27 8.42 -15.21
C PHE A 57 8.82 7.00 -15.41
N TYR A 58 7.94 6.01 -15.57
CA TYR A 58 8.36 4.65 -15.86
C TYR A 58 9.05 4.53 -17.21
N ARG A 59 8.57 5.22 -18.24
CA ARG A 59 9.21 5.23 -19.56
C ARG A 59 10.61 5.86 -19.51
N MET A 60 10.79 6.95 -18.76
CA MET A 60 12.11 7.58 -18.59
C MET A 60 13.08 6.68 -17.81
N LEU A 61 12.63 6.09 -16.70
CA LEU A 61 13.47 5.15 -15.95
C LEU A 61 13.75 3.89 -16.77
N TRP A 62 12.77 3.39 -17.52
CA TRP A 62 12.92 2.26 -18.43
C TRP A 62 13.89 2.58 -19.58
N SER A 63 13.90 3.83 -20.05
CA SER A 63 14.84 4.32 -21.05
C SER A 63 16.25 4.53 -20.51
N SER A 64 16.46 4.56 -19.18
CA SER A 64 17.81 4.64 -18.62
C SER A 64 18.53 3.31 -18.84
N SER A 65 19.77 3.34 -19.36
CA SER A 65 20.57 2.14 -19.66
C SER A 65 20.96 1.33 -18.40
N SER A 66 20.70 1.85 -17.20
CA SER A 66 21.10 1.21 -15.94
C SER A 66 20.07 0.17 -15.47
N LEU A 67 20.39 -1.11 -15.70
CA LEU A 67 19.64 -2.26 -15.15
C LEU A 67 19.41 -2.18 -13.62
N PHE A 68 20.35 -1.57 -12.90
CA PHE A 68 20.24 -1.34 -11.45
C PHE A 68 19.01 -0.48 -11.09
N LEU A 69 18.74 0.58 -11.85
CA LEU A 69 17.57 1.44 -11.61
C LEU A 69 16.26 0.72 -11.97
N HIS A 70 16.25 -0.11 -13.00
CA HIS A 70 15.07 -0.93 -13.33
C HIS A 70 14.73 -1.92 -12.23
N ILE A 71 15.74 -2.60 -11.68
CA ILE A 71 15.56 -3.56 -10.59
C ILE A 71 15.05 -2.84 -9.35
N ILE A 72 15.66 -1.73 -8.94
CA ILE A 72 15.19 -0.94 -7.79
C ILE A 72 13.75 -0.47 -7.98
N LEU A 73 13.40 -0.03 -9.18
CA LEU A 73 12.06 0.43 -9.51
C LEU A 73 11.05 -0.72 -9.45
N LEU A 74 11.38 -1.89 -10.00
CA LEU A 74 10.57 -3.10 -9.91
C LEU A 74 10.35 -3.51 -8.44
N PHE A 75 11.41 -3.52 -7.64
CA PHE A 75 11.34 -3.84 -6.21
C PHE A 75 10.50 -2.83 -5.43
N ASN A 76 10.64 -1.53 -5.70
CA ASN A 76 9.84 -0.49 -5.05
C ASN A 76 8.35 -0.58 -5.43
N ILE A 77 8.02 -0.90 -6.68
CA ILE A 77 6.63 -0.97 -7.16
C ILE A 77 5.93 -2.25 -6.77
N PHE A 78 6.62 -3.38 -6.86
CA PHE A 78 5.99 -4.68 -6.64
C PHE A 78 6.22 -5.15 -5.21
N ILE A 79 7.48 -5.21 -4.76
CA ILE A 79 7.77 -5.82 -3.46
C ILE A 79 7.21 -4.99 -2.30
N LYS A 80 7.33 -3.66 -2.32
CA LYS A 80 6.85 -2.84 -1.19
C LYS A 80 5.32 -2.85 -1.02
N PRO A 81 4.49 -2.67 -2.05
CA PRO A 81 3.03 -2.81 -1.91
C PRO A 81 2.60 -4.23 -1.55
N LEU A 82 3.28 -5.25 -2.08
CA LEU A 82 3.04 -6.64 -1.72
C LEU A 82 3.36 -6.89 -0.24
N PHE A 83 4.47 -6.31 0.25
CA PHE A 83 4.85 -6.38 1.66
C PHE A 83 3.83 -5.69 2.57
N ILE A 84 3.34 -4.50 2.18
CA ILE A 84 2.25 -3.80 2.89
C ILE A 84 0.99 -4.67 2.93
N TYR A 85 0.62 -5.29 1.80
CA TYR A 85 -0.53 -6.20 1.73
C TYR A 85 -0.40 -7.38 2.71
N PHE A 86 0.75 -8.05 2.73
CA PHE A 86 1.02 -9.16 3.65
C PHE A 86 1.03 -8.71 5.11
N ILE A 87 1.62 -7.55 5.44
CA ILE A 87 1.58 -7.00 6.80
C ILE A 87 0.14 -6.77 7.26
N VAL A 88 -0.70 -6.15 6.44
CA VAL A 88 -2.09 -5.88 6.81
C VAL A 88 -2.83 -7.20 7.06
N LEU A 89 -2.67 -8.20 6.18
CA LEU A 89 -3.26 -9.52 6.41
C LEU A 89 -2.73 -10.20 7.68
N PHE A 90 -1.44 -10.08 7.96
CA PHE A 90 -0.82 -10.64 9.15
C PHE A 90 -1.33 -9.99 10.43
N ILE A 91 -1.51 -8.66 10.43
CA ILE A 91 -2.14 -7.93 11.53
C ILE A 91 -3.57 -8.42 11.76
N PHE A 92 -4.37 -8.57 10.69
CA PHE A 92 -5.72 -9.12 10.80
C PHE A 92 -5.73 -10.59 11.28
N PHE A 93 -4.69 -11.36 10.99
CA PHE A 93 -4.54 -12.72 11.50
C PHE A 93 -4.21 -12.75 12.99
N ILE A 94 -3.33 -11.88 13.47
CA ILE A 94 -2.99 -11.76 14.91
C ILE A 94 -4.18 -11.23 15.73
N LEU A 95 -4.96 -10.31 15.16
CA LEU A 95 -6.11 -9.70 15.83
C LEU A 95 -7.36 -10.59 15.86
N LYS A 96 -7.33 -11.77 15.25
CA LYS A 96 -8.41 -12.78 15.31
C LYS A 96 -8.37 -13.55 16.62
#